data_AF-A0A0D8ZQ21-F1
#
_entry.id   AF-A0A0D8ZQ21-F1
#
_cell.length_a   1.000
_cell.length_b   1.000
_cell.length_c   1.000
_cell.angle_alpha   90.00
_cell.angle_beta   90.00
_cell.angle_gamma   90.00
#
_symmetry.space_group_name_H-M   'P 1'
#
loop_
_entity.id
_entity.type
_entity.pdbx_description
1 polymer ?
#
loop_
_entity_poly.entity_id
_entity_poly.type
_entity_poly.pdbx_seq_one_letter_code
_entity_poly.pdbx_strand_id
1 'polypeptide(L)' 'MSVSNLKNLSTDELVKQFKEATLIGTPPQELISELKNRPGIAFINATDSAEVTLEKARAAIERVEKGNRQSS' A
#
# COMPACT_ATOMS: atom_id res chain seq x y z
N MET A 1 5.26 7.99 16.88
CA MET A 1 6.36 7.75 15.91
C MET A 1 6.37 8.90 14.94
N SER A 2 7.53 9.45 14.59
CA SER A 2 7.62 10.63 13.71
C SER A 2 7.46 10.23 12.25
N VAL A 3 6.57 10.92 11.52
CA VAL A 3 6.19 10.70 10.11
C VAL A 3 7.40 10.58 9.17
N SER A 4 8.49 11.25 9.51
CA SER A 4 9.75 11.29 8.75
C SER A 4 10.41 9.93 8.58
N ASN A 5 10.15 8.97 9.46
CA ASN A 5 10.77 7.66 9.35
C ASN A 5 10.06 6.74 8.34
N LEU A 6 8.78 6.98 8.03
CA LEU A 6 7.99 6.10 7.17
C LEU A 6 8.45 6.13 5.71
N LYS A 7 8.88 7.31 5.22
CA LYS A 7 9.33 7.48 3.83
C LYS A 7 10.57 6.67 3.49
N ASN A 8 11.44 6.45 4.47
CA ASN A 8 12.71 5.74 4.32
C ASN A 8 12.57 4.22 4.46
N LEU A 9 11.40 3.73 4.86
CA LEU A 9 11.16 2.30 5.00
C LEU A 9 10.88 1.65 3.64
N SER A 10 11.30 0.39 3.52
CA SER A 10 10.90 -0.46 2.41
C SER A 10 9.40 -0.75 2.46
N THR A 11 8.82 -1.12 1.32
CA THR A 11 7.40 -1.50 1.24
C THR A 11 7.07 -2.66 2.20
N ASP A 12 7.97 -3.65 2.33
CA ASP A 12 7.78 -4.79 3.22
C ASP A 12 7.75 -4.38 4.70
N GLU A 13 8.62 -3.45 5.10
CA GLU A 13 8.63 -2.90 6.46
C GLU A 13 7.35 -2.11 6.76
N LEU A 14 6.87 -1.30 5.80
CA LEU A 14 5.61 -0.58 5.94
C LEU A 14 4.42 -1.55 6.06
N VAL A 15 4.39 -2.62 5.27
CA VAL A 15 3.35 -3.66 5.35
C VAL A 15 3.42 -4.38 6.70
N LYS A 16 4.61 -4.68 7.21
CA LYS A 16 4.79 -5.29 8.53
C LYS A 16 4.24 -4.40 9.64
N GLN A 17 4.62 -3.12 9.65
CA GLN A 17 4.09 -2.16 10.64
C GLN A 17 2.58 -1.98 10.51
N PHE A 18 2.04 -2.01 9.29
CA PHE A 18 0.60 -1.90 9.07
C PHE A 18 -0.15 -3.11 9.64
N LYS A 19 0.36 -4.32 9.44
CA LYS A 19 -0.19 -5.55 10.04
C LYS A 19 -0.15 -5.48 11.57
N GLU A 20 0.99 -5.12 12.14
CA GLU A 20 1.16 -4.99 13.59
C GLU A 20 0.20 -3.96 14.19
N ALA A 21 0.08 -2.78 13.56
CA ALA A 21 -0.82 -1.73 14.02
C ALA A 21 -2.30 -2.13 13.87
N THR A 22 -2.65 -2.87 12.83
CA THR A 22 -4.03 -3.38 12.60
C THR A 22 -4.42 -4.45 13.63
N LEU A 23 -3.46 -5.25 14.11
CA LEU A 23 -3.71 -6.23 15.18
C LEU A 23 -4.02 -5.55 16.52
N ILE A 24 -3.46 -4.37 16.75
CA ILE A 24 -3.64 -3.61 17.99
C ILE A 24 -4.88 -2.69 17.91
N GLY A 25 -5.33 -2.34 16.70
CA GLY A 25 -6.51 -1.52 16.49
C GLY A 25 -6.50 -0.86 15.11
N THR A 26 -6.69 0.47 15.07
CA THR A 26 -6.67 1.21 13.80
C THR A 26 -5.24 1.65 13.48
N PRO A 27 -4.69 1.28 12.31
CA PRO A 27 -3.36 1.72 11.92
C PRO A 27 -3.31 3.25 11.72
N PRO A 28 -2.16 3.91 11.99
CA PRO A 28 -2.01 5.34 11.79
C PRO A 28 -2.31 5.78 10.35
N GLN A 29 -3.03 6.89 10.17
CA GLN A 29 -3.40 7.39 8.83
C GLN A 29 -2.20 7.70 7.95
N GLU A 30 -1.09 8.14 8.54
CA GLU A 30 0.17 8.42 7.83
C GLU A 30 0.74 7.16 7.19
N LEU A 31 0.70 6.04 7.90
CA LEU A 31 1.15 4.74 7.42
C LEU A 31 0.27 4.22 6.27
N ILE A 32 -1.05 4.40 6.40
CA ILE A 32 -2.00 4.08 5.33
C ILE A 32 -1.70 4.92 4.09
N SER A 33 -1.47 6.22 4.27
CA SER A 33 -1.21 7.16 3.18
C SER A 33 0.09 6.82 2.46
N GLU A 34 1.14 6.49 3.20
CA GLU A 34 2.41 6.06 2.63
C GLU A 34 2.26 4.77 1.83
N LEU A 35 1.57 3.76 2.37
CA LEU A 35 1.31 2.51 1.66
C LEU A 35 0.46 2.69 0.39
N LYS A 36 -0.52 3.60 0.39
CA LYS A 36 -1.34 3.91 -0.80
C LYS A 36 -0.51 4.51 -1.94
N ASN A 37 0.59 5.17 -1.61
CA ASN A 37 1.49 5.77 -2.58
C ASN A 37 2.53 4.77 -3.12
N ARG A 38 2.67 3.59 -2.49
CA ARG A 38 3.63 2.57 -2.95
C ARG A 38 3.08 1.83 -4.17
N PRO A 39 3.88 1.67 -5.25
CA PRO A 39 3.49 0.84 -6.38
C PRO A 39 3.33 -0.62 -5.92
N GLY A 40 2.34 -1.33 -6.49
CA GLY A 40 2.08 -2.73 -6.16
C GLY A 40 1.23 -2.97 -4.91
N ILE A 41 0.86 -1.92 -4.17
CA ILE A 41 -0.10 -2.02 -3.06
C ILE A 41 -1.50 -1.63 -3.53
N ALA A 42 -2.46 -2.53 -3.31
CA ALA A 42 -3.89 -2.28 -3.54
C ALA A 42 -4.66 -2.41 -2.22
N PHE A 43 -5.45 -1.39 -1.89
CA PHE A 43 -6.36 -1.44 -0.74
C PHE A 43 -7.73 -1.91 -1.20
N ILE A 44 -8.16 -3.05 -0.66
CA ILE A 44 -9.45 -3.66 -0.94
C ILE A 44 -10.31 -3.54 0.31
N ASN A 45 -11.54 -3.08 0.16
CA ASN A 45 -12.53 -3.09 1.22
C ASN A 45 -13.32 -4.40 1.16
N ALA A 46 -13.71 -4.94 2.30
CA ALA A 46 -14.54 -6.15 2.36
C ALA A 46 -15.91 -5.98 1.68
N THR A 47 -16.37 -4.75 1.52
CA THR A 47 -17.63 -4.40 0.82
C THR A 47 -17.46 -4.17 -0.67
N ASP A 48 -16.23 -4.21 -1.20
CA ASP A 48 -16.01 -4.08 -2.64
C ASP A 48 -16.56 -5.32 -3.36
N SER A 49 -17.13 -5.11 -4.55
CA SER A 49 -17.48 -6.24 -5.42
C SER A 49 -16.21 -6.91 -5.97
N ALA A 50 -16.36 -8.13 -6.47
CA ALA A 50 -15.26 -8.84 -7.13
C ALA A 50 -14.69 -8.04 -8.31
N GLU A 51 -15.53 -7.34 -9.07
CA GLU A 51 -15.13 -6.51 -10.20
C GLU A 51 -14.29 -5.31 -9.76
N VAL A 52 -14.74 -4.58 -8.72
CA VAL A 52 -14.00 -3.45 -8.15
C VAL A 52 -12.67 -3.90 -7.56
N THR A 53 -12.65 -5.07 -6.91
CA THR A 53 -11.42 -5.66 -6.38
C THR A 53 -10.41 -5.95 -7.49
N LEU A 54 -10.89 -6.52 -8.59
CA LEU A 54 -10.06 -6.89 -9.73
C LEU A 54 -9.51 -5.67 -10.47
N GLU A 55 -10.32 -4.61 -10.61
CA GLU A 55 -9.89 -3.33 -11.18
C GLU A 55 -8.78 -2.69 -10.34
N LYS A 56 -8.95 -2.65 -9.01
CA LYS A 56 -7.93 -2.13 -8.08
C LYS A 56 -6.63 -2.94 -8.15
N ALA A 57 -6.72 -4.26 -8.24
CA ALA A 57 -5.55 -5.13 -8.39
C ALA A 57 -4.81 -4.86 -9.70
N ARG A 58 -5.53 -4.76 -10.83
CA ARG A 58 -4.96 -4.42 -12.14
C ARG A 58 -4.25 -3.08 -12.13
N ALA A 59 -4.88 -2.05 -11.57
CA ALA A 59 -4.28 -0.72 -11.46
C ALA A 59 -2.98 -0.73 -10.64
N ALA A 60 -2.91 -1.52 -9.57
CA ALA A 60 -1.69 -1.64 -8.77
C ALA A 60 -0.56 -2.35 -9.54
N ILE A 61 -0.89 -3.40 -10.30
CA ILE A 61 0.07 -4.12 -11.16
C ILE A 61 0.61 -3.20 -12.25
N GLU A 62 -0.26 -2.46 -12.95
CA GLU A 62 0.16 -1.52 -14.01
C GLU A 62 1.13 -0.45 -13.50
N ARG A 63 0.94 0.03 -12.26
CA ARG A 63 1.84 1.03 -11.65
C ARG A 63 3.24 0.46 -11.43
N VAL A 64 3.35 -0.81 -11.04
CA VAL A 64 4.65 -1.50 -10.94
C VAL A 64 5.30 -1.63 -12.31
N GLU A 65 4.55 -2.09 -13.30
CA GLU A 65 5.07 -2.28 -14.67
C GLU A 65 5.52 -0.97 -15.32
N LYS A 66 4.75 0.12 -15.14
CA LYS A 66 5.10 1.46 -15.67
C LYS A 66 6.33 2.04 -14.95
N GLY A 67 6.42 1.89 -13.63
CA GLY A 67 7.60 2.32 -12.87
C GLY A 67 8.88 1.56 -13.27
N ASN A 68 8.76 0.28 -13.61
CA ASN A 68 9.88 -0.54 -14.06
C ASN A 68 10.37 -0.14 -15.47
N ARG A 69 9.47 0.31 -16.35
CA ARG A 69 9.81 0.73 -17.72
C ARG A 69 10.49 2.10 -17.82
N GLN A 70 10.35 2.98 -16.82
CA GLN A 70 11.06 4.27 -16.80
C GLN A 70 12.48 4.18 -16.24
N SER A 71 12.89 3.00 -15.75
CA SER A 71 14.19 2.78 -15.10
C SER A 71 15.17 1.96 -15.98
N SER A 72 14.87 1.79 -17.27
CA SER A 72 15.69 1.05 -18.25
C SER A 72 16.13 1.94 -19.41
#